data_AF-A0A7S2XSX8-F1
#
_entry.id   AF-A0A7S2XSX8-F1
#
_cell.length_a   1.000
_cell.length_b   1.000
_cell.length_c   1.000
_cell.angle_alpha   90.00
_cell.angle_beta   90.00
_cell.angle_gamma   90.00
#
_symmetry.space_group_name_H-M   'P 1'
#
loop_
_entity.id
_entity.type
_entity.pdbx_description
1 polymer ?
#
loop_
_entity_poly.entity_id
_entity_poly.type
_entity_poly.pdbx_seq_one_letter_code
_entity_poly.pdbx_strand_id
1 'polypeptide(L)'
;DQFPHDEHELTLKLGILAHRRANQKWDKSRWKLAPATENDSQGSTRIPYGLIVDQVHIPDFTIVKKDGQLSFEFVPMAKLMADDDNYLQVQVRVKRESGHYDKNVMPLLALLNVVAVSCLCRNFAGSTASTELILSICFVEIGFRLSIDSRLPSVGYQIKIQRVLNGFFRILLFLAFETNIVYLLHDRYGWQKFGWSKKSVTWIDWLAASLALIYSFKLVLDYYWVKIIE
;
A
#
# COMPACT_ATOMS: atom_id res chain seq x y z
N ASP A 1 2.74 7.23 0.15
CA ASP A 1 1.32 7.09 0.56
C ASP A 1 0.52 6.15 -0.35
N GLN A 2 0.86 6.03 -1.65
CA GLN A 2 0.10 5.28 -2.67
C GLN A 2 0.19 3.73 -2.65
N PHE A 3 0.91 3.12 -1.70
CA PHE A 3 1.01 1.65 -1.64
C PHE A 3 -0.38 0.97 -1.68
N PRO A 4 -0.58 -0.09 -2.50
CA PRO A 4 0.43 -0.89 -3.20
C PRO A 4 0.73 -0.46 -4.65
N HIS A 5 0.20 0.68 -5.10
CA HIS A 5 0.37 1.18 -6.47
C HIS A 5 1.50 2.20 -6.59
N ASP A 6 2.49 2.12 -5.71
CA ASP A 6 3.58 3.07 -5.66
C ASP A 6 4.68 2.78 -6.70
N GLU A 7 5.28 3.87 -7.16
CA GLU A 7 6.50 3.86 -7.95
C GLU A 7 7.64 4.39 -7.09
N HIS A 8 8.81 3.78 -7.23
CA HIS A 8 10.01 4.16 -6.51
C HIS A 8 11.16 4.38 -7.49
N GLU A 9 12.06 5.27 -7.10
CA GLU A 9 13.32 5.48 -7.79
C GLU A 9 14.44 4.88 -6.94
N LEU A 10 14.95 3.74 -7.35
CA LEU A 10 16.10 3.11 -6.70
C LEU A 10 17.36 3.82 -7.18
N THR A 11 18.17 4.31 -6.24
CA THR A 11 19.37 5.09 -6.55
C THR A 11 20.61 4.38 -6.01
N LEU A 12 21.57 4.10 -6.88
CA LEU A 12 22.91 3.63 -6.55
C LEU A 12 23.89 4.81 -6.69
N LYS A 13 24.65 5.10 -5.63
CA LYS A 13 25.68 6.14 -5.63
C LYS A 13 27.06 5.49 -5.66
N LEU A 14 27.80 5.71 -6.74
CA LEU A 14 29.13 5.16 -6.98
C LEU A 14 30.16 6.28 -6.88
N GLY A 15 31.06 6.18 -5.89
CA GLY A 15 32.21 7.06 -5.76
C GLY A 15 33.49 6.25 -5.90
N ILE A 16 34.47 6.77 -6.65
CA ILE A 16 35.80 6.15 -6.77
C ILE A 16 36.78 6.97 -5.96
N LEU A 17 37.55 6.32 -5.09
CA LEU A 17 38.61 6.97 -4.33
C LEU A 17 39.82 7.15 -5.24
N ALA A 18 40.03 8.37 -5.74
CA ALA A 18 41.18 8.67 -6.57
C ALA A 18 42.48 8.49 -5.79
N HIS A 19 43.48 7.94 -6.46
CA HIS A 19 44.88 7.76 -6.05
C HIS A 19 45.13 6.76 -4.91
N ARG A 20 44.11 6.05 -4.44
CA ARG A 20 44.24 5.08 -3.34
C ARG A 20 45.16 3.91 -3.74
N ARG A 21 46.15 3.61 -2.90
CA ARG A 21 46.99 2.40 -3.08
C ARG A 21 46.38 1.19 -2.37
N ALA A 22 46.70 -0.01 -2.86
CA ALA A 22 46.27 -1.27 -2.23
C ALA A 22 46.60 -1.31 -0.72
N ASN A 23 45.71 -1.91 0.08
CA ASN A 23 45.83 -2.08 1.54
C ASN A 23 45.78 -0.79 2.39
N GLN A 24 45.49 0.38 1.81
CA GLN A 24 45.32 1.61 2.59
C GLN A 24 43.88 1.75 3.10
N LYS A 25 43.70 2.12 4.37
CA LYS A 25 42.39 2.49 4.93
C LYS A 25 41.87 3.77 4.27
N TRP A 26 40.55 3.87 4.12
CA TRP A 26 39.94 5.12 3.64
C TRP A 26 40.19 6.24 4.64
N ASP A 27 40.64 7.37 4.12
CA ASP A 27 40.93 8.60 4.84
C ASP A 27 40.44 9.77 3.97
N LYS A 28 39.35 10.40 4.40
CA LYS A 28 38.71 11.51 3.67
C LYS A 28 39.62 12.73 3.49
N SER A 29 40.66 12.87 4.34
CA SER A 29 41.59 14.00 4.27
C SER A 29 42.70 13.79 3.25
N ARG A 30 42.93 12.53 2.84
CA ARG A 30 43.99 12.13 1.91
C ARG A 30 43.46 11.69 0.55
N TRP A 31 42.27 11.09 0.52
CA TRP A 31 41.70 10.49 -0.69
C TRP A 31 40.39 11.18 -1.04
N LYS A 32 40.40 11.91 -2.16
CA LYS A 32 39.23 12.56 -2.74
C LYS A 32 38.40 11.56 -3.54
N LEU A 33 37.09 11.73 -3.56
CA LEU A 33 36.21 11.00 -4.45
C LEU A 33 36.21 11.70 -5.82
N ALA A 34 36.81 11.07 -6.81
CA ALA A 34 36.86 11.60 -8.17
C ALA A 34 36.64 10.48 -9.19
N PRO A 35 36.32 10.80 -10.45
CA PRO A 35 36.31 9.82 -11.53
C PRO A 35 37.65 9.08 -11.58
N ALA A 36 37.62 7.76 -11.84
CA ALA A 36 38.84 6.98 -12.01
C ALA A 36 39.69 7.55 -13.14
N THR A 37 40.98 7.72 -12.86
CA THR A 37 42.00 8.08 -13.85
C THR A 37 42.84 6.86 -14.22
N GLU A 38 43.63 6.94 -15.30
CA GLU A 38 44.56 5.87 -15.69
C GLU A 38 45.55 5.52 -14.56
N ASN A 39 45.89 6.48 -13.71
CA ASN A 39 46.78 6.27 -12.55
C ASN A 39 46.16 5.43 -11.43
N ASP A 40 44.83 5.30 -11.41
CA ASP A 40 44.09 4.48 -10.43
C ASP A 40 43.95 3.03 -10.91
N SER A 41 44.29 2.79 -12.18
CA SER A 41 44.33 1.45 -12.76
C SER A 41 45.68 0.81 -12.46
N GLN A 42 45.79 0.10 -11.33
CA GLN A 42 46.88 -0.87 -11.13
C GLN A 42 46.69 -2.10 -12.06
N GLY A 43 46.62 -1.89 -13.38
CA GLY A 43 46.34 -2.92 -14.38
C GLY A 43 44.86 -3.20 -14.64
N SER A 44 43.91 -2.44 -14.07
CA SER A 44 42.47 -2.55 -14.35
C SER A 44 41.92 -1.24 -14.89
N THR A 45 42.12 -0.99 -16.18
CA THR A 45 41.50 0.14 -16.87
C THR A 45 40.27 -0.37 -17.61
N ARG A 46 39.11 -0.30 -16.94
CA ARG A 46 37.77 -0.08 -17.50
C ARG A 46 36.74 -0.31 -16.39
N ILE A 47 36.18 0.75 -15.83
CA ILE A 47 34.72 0.77 -15.72
C ILE A 47 34.31 1.33 -17.09
N PRO A 48 34.05 0.46 -18.08
CA PRO A 48 33.61 0.96 -19.36
C PRO A 48 32.27 1.66 -19.12
N TYR A 49 32.02 2.71 -19.89
CA TYR A 49 30.75 3.40 -19.97
C TYR A 49 29.60 2.42 -20.32
N GLY A 50 29.13 1.67 -19.33
CA GLY A 50 28.19 0.58 -19.52
C GLY A 50 28.11 -0.28 -18.28
N LEU A 51 27.24 0.11 -17.34
CA LEU A 51 26.63 -0.87 -16.45
C LEU A 51 25.77 -1.77 -17.35
N ILE A 52 26.26 -2.95 -17.72
CA ILE A 52 25.46 -3.94 -18.46
C ILE A 52 24.49 -4.54 -17.44
N VAL A 53 23.30 -3.96 -17.36
CA VAL A 53 22.18 -4.49 -16.57
C VAL A 53 21.41 -5.44 -17.46
N ASP A 54 21.90 -6.68 -17.57
CA ASP A 54 21.17 -7.73 -18.28
C ASP A 54 20.33 -8.53 -17.28
N GLN A 55 19.04 -8.71 -17.57
CA GLN A 55 18.10 -9.55 -16.81
C GLN A 55 17.95 -9.26 -15.31
N VAL A 56 17.90 -7.99 -14.89
CA VAL A 56 17.57 -7.68 -13.47
C VAL A 56 16.10 -7.95 -13.17
N HIS A 57 15.87 -8.97 -12.36
CA HIS A 57 14.59 -9.24 -11.72
C HIS A 57 14.65 -8.76 -10.27
N ILE A 58 13.75 -7.85 -9.90
CA ILE A 58 13.58 -7.39 -8.52
C ILE A 58 12.27 -8.00 -8.04
N PRO A 59 12.28 -8.85 -7.00
CA PRO A 59 11.05 -9.43 -6.47
C PRO A 59 10.04 -8.34 -6.11
N ASP A 60 8.77 -8.56 -6.47
CA ASP A 60 7.65 -7.64 -6.24
C ASP A 60 7.74 -6.29 -6.98
N PHE A 61 8.67 -6.12 -7.93
CA PHE A 61 8.82 -4.88 -8.70
C PHE A 61 9.04 -5.14 -10.20
N THR A 62 8.48 -4.25 -11.01
CA THR A 62 8.67 -4.19 -12.45
C THR A 62 9.41 -2.91 -12.83
N ILE A 63 10.38 -3.02 -13.74
CA ILE A 63 11.11 -1.84 -14.24
C ILE A 63 10.21 -1.10 -15.23
N VAL A 64 10.00 0.20 -15.01
CA VAL A 64 9.18 1.04 -15.89
C VAL A 64 9.95 1.31 -17.19
N LYS A 65 9.43 0.84 -18.33
CA LYS A 65 10.13 0.86 -19.64
C LYS A 65 9.94 2.15 -20.46
N LYS A 66 9.16 3.12 -19.98
CA LYS A 66 8.93 4.38 -20.70
C LYS A 66 10.12 5.33 -20.44
N ASP A 67 10.91 5.58 -21.49
CA ASP A 67 11.83 6.72 -21.66
C ASP A 67 13.15 6.75 -20.86
N GLY A 68 13.94 5.67 -20.92
CA GLY A 68 15.33 5.67 -20.45
C GLY A 68 15.51 4.78 -19.23
N GLN A 69 15.91 3.53 -19.48
CA GLN A 69 15.93 2.42 -18.53
C GLN A 69 16.74 2.67 -17.25
N LEU A 70 17.70 3.59 -17.29
CA LEU A 70 18.60 3.97 -16.21
C LEU A 70 18.98 5.44 -16.42
N SER A 71 18.82 6.28 -15.42
CA SER A 71 19.40 7.63 -15.44
C SER A 71 20.82 7.56 -14.89
N PHE A 72 21.75 8.24 -15.56
CA PHE A 72 23.15 8.35 -15.16
C PHE A 72 23.49 9.82 -15.02
N GLU A 73 23.75 10.26 -13.80
CA GLU A 73 24.05 11.65 -13.52
C GLU A 73 25.28 11.74 -12.61
N PHE A 74 26.22 12.63 -12.94
CA PHE A 74 27.27 13.00 -12.00
C PHE A 74 26.75 14.07 -11.07
N VAL A 75 26.65 13.74 -9.78
CA VAL A 75 26.07 14.63 -8.77
C VAL A 75 27.18 15.06 -7.80
N PRO A 76 27.29 16.36 -7.48
CA PRO A 76 28.25 16.83 -6.48
C PRO A 76 27.86 16.30 -5.10
N MET A 77 28.86 15.88 -4.33
CA MET A 77 28.66 15.45 -2.95
C MET A 77 28.29 16.67 -2.10
N ALA A 78 27.24 16.56 -1.28
CA ALA A 78 26.79 17.66 -0.45
C ALA A 78 27.92 18.15 0.47
N LYS A 79 28.26 19.45 0.36
CA LYS A 79 29.42 20.08 0.99
C LYS A 79 29.42 19.93 2.51
N LEU A 80 30.36 19.14 3.01
CA LEU A 80 30.86 19.26 4.39
C LEU A 80 32.19 20.01 4.44
N MET A 81 32.97 20.10 3.34
CA MET A 81 34.17 20.93 3.19
C MET A 81 34.38 21.35 1.71
N ALA A 82 35.26 22.34 1.50
CA ALA A 82 35.36 23.24 0.34
C ALA A 82 35.84 22.64 -1.01
N ASP A 83 35.87 21.32 -1.17
CA ASP A 83 36.24 20.65 -2.42
C ASP A 83 35.02 19.99 -3.08
N ASP A 84 34.83 20.23 -4.38
CA ASP A 84 33.71 19.73 -5.19
C ASP A 84 33.99 18.29 -5.67
N ASP A 85 33.85 17.31 -4.76
CA ASP A 85 33.89 15.89 -5.12
C ASP A 85 32.56 15.47 -5.79
N ASN A 86 32.65 14.72 -6.90
CA ASN A 86 31.49 14.22 -7.66
C ASN A 86 31.36 12.69 -7.53
N TYR A 87 30.14 12.19 -7.48
CA TYR A 87 29.84 10.76 -7.55
C TYR A 87 28.92 10.45 -8.74
N LEU A 88 29.02 9.24 -9.30
CA LEU A 88 28.09 8.75 -10.31
C LEU A 88 26.82 8.24 -9.62
N GLN A 89 25.70 8.87 -9.92
CA GLN A 89 24.37 8.45 -9.51
C GLN A 89 23.75 7.64 -10.65
N VAL A 90 23.37 6.40 -10.35
CA VAL A 90 22.59 5.55 -11.24
C VAL A 90 21.21 5.39 -10.64
N GLN A 91 20.16 5.76 -11.36
CA GLN A 91 18.80 5.57 -10.88
C GLN A 91 17.99 4.69 -11.82
N VAL A 92 17.12 3.87 -11.24
CA VAL A 92 16.14 3.06 -11.96
C VAL A 92 14.77 3.25 -11.34
N ARG A 93 13.78 3.51 -12.19
CA ARG A 93 12.39 3.58 -11.77
C ARG A 93 11.76 2.21 -11.78
N VAL A 94 11.20 1.85 -10.64
CA VAL A 94 10.55 0.56 -10.41
C VAL A 94 9.13 0.79 -9.93
N LYS A 95 8.20 -0.01 -10.44
CA LYS A 95 6.80 -0.02 -10.07
C LYS A 95 6.48 -1.29 -9.31
N ARG A 96 5.84 -1.17 -8.15
CA ARG A 96 5.48 -2.33 -7.34
C ARG A 96 4.46 -3.20 -8.06
N GLU A 97 4.62 -4.51 -7.96
CA GLU A 97 3.63 -5.48 -8.39
C GLU A 97 2.44 -5.50 -7.41
N SER A 98 1.39 -4.75 -7.72
CA SER A 98 0.15 -4.72 -6.93
C SER A 98 -0.74 -5.96 -7.12
N GLY A 99 -0.30 -6.94 -7.93
CA GLY A 99 -1.14 -8.05 -8.41
C GLY A 99 -1.79 -8.86 -7.30
N HIS A 100 -1.08 -9.11 -6.19
CA HIS A 100 -1.62 -9.81 -5.03
C HIS A 100 -2.79 -9.05 -4.39
N TYR A 101 -2.66 -7.73 -4.22
CA TYR A 101 -3.70 -6.89 -3.61
C TYR A 101 -4.89 -6.70 -4.55
N ASP A 102 -4.62 -6.46 -5.83
CA ASP A 102 -5.64 -6.19 -6.85
C ASP A 102 -6.50 -7.43 -7.14
N LYS A 103 -5.91 -8.63 -7.17
CA LYS A 103 -6.60 -9.87 -7.58
C LYS A 103 -7.16 -10.68 -6.42
N ASN A 104 -6.58 -10.57 -5.23
CA ASN A 104 -6.97 -11.40 -4.08
C ASN A 104 -7.60 -10.56 -2.97
N VAL A 105 -6.90 -9.55 -2.47
CA VAL A 105 -7.31 -8.80 -1.27
C VAL A 105 -8.57 -7.98 -1.54
N MET A 106 -8.58 -7.15 -2.58
CA MET A 106 -9.70 -6.25 -2.85
C MET A 106 -11.00 -7.00 -3.20
N PRO A 107 -11.00 -8.03 -4.07
CA PRO A 107 -12.21 -8.81 -4.34
C PRO A 107 -12.73 -9.54 -3.09
N LEU A 108 -11.82 -10.02 -2.23
CA LEU A 108 -12.22 -10.67 -0.98
C LEU A 108 -12.92 -9.69 -0.03
N LEU A 109 -12.37 -8.49 0.17
CA LEU A 109 -13.00 -7.45 0.99
C LEU A 109 -14.37 -7.04 0.44
N ALA A 110 -14.47 -6.84 -0.87
CA ALA A 110 -15.73 -6.53 -1.53
C ALA A 110 -16.76 -7.65 -1.34
N LEU A 111 -16.35 -8.92 -1.50
CA LEU A 111 -17.21 -10.08 -1.31
C LEU A 111 -17.70 -10.19 0.13
N LEU A 112 -16.81 -10.03 1.11
CA LEU A 112 -17.16 -10.05 2.53
C LEU A 112 -18.20 -8.99 2.88
N ASN A 113 -18.07 -7.77 2.35
CA ASN A 113 -19.08 -6.73 2.51
C ASN A 113 -20.40 -7.05 1.83
N VAL A 114 -20.38 -7.62 0.62
CA VAL A 114 -21.61 -8.06 -0.06
C VAL A 114 -22.32 -9.13 0.77
N VAL A 115 -21.58 -10.07 1.34
CA VAL A 115 -22.14 -11.10 2.24
C VAL A 115 -22.73 -10.44 3.49
N ALA A 116 -22.02 -9.53 4.15
CA ALA A 116 -22.51 -8.81 5.32
C ALA A 116 -23.81 -8.03 5.05
N VAL A 117 -23.88 -7.33 3.90
CA VAL A 117 -25.09 -6.63 3.47
C VAL A 117 -26.23 -7.62 3.17
N SER A 118 -25.91 -8.77 2.57
CA SER A 118 -26.93 -9.79 2.29
C SER A 118 -27.56 -10.37 3.57
N CYS A 119 -26.80 -10.44 4.67
CA CYS A 119 -27.30 -10.88 5.98
C CYS A 119 -28.34 -9.92 6.57
N LEU A 120 -28.24 -8.62 6.29
CA LEU A 120 -29.26 -7.62 6.64
C LEU A 120 -30.53 -7.81 5.81
N CYS A 121 -30.38 -7.92 4.49
CA CYS A 121 -31.54 -8.03 3.60
C CYS A 121 -32.35 -9.32 3.80
N ARG A 122 -31.71 -10.42 4.19
CA ARG A 122 -32.37 -11.74 4.27
C ARG A 122 -33.21 -11.97 5.52
N ASN A 123 -33.21 -11.06 6.49
CA ASN A 123 -34.04 -11.15 7.69
C ASN A 123 -34.01 -12.58 8.27
N PHE A 124 -32.80 -13.11 8.52
CA PHE A 124 -32.64 -14.46 9.04
C PHE A 124 -33.52 -14.62 10.27
N ALA A 125 -34.19 -15.77 10.38
CA ALA A 125 -35.28 -16.05 11.31
C ALA A 125 -34.95 -15.92 12.83
N GLY A 126 -33.75 -15.45 13.17
CA GLY A 126 -33.41 -14.81 14.43
C GLY A 126 -32.36 -13.71 14.18
N SER A 127 -32.58 -12.51 14.69
CA SER A 127 -31.66 -11.36 14.56
C SER A 127 -30.25 -11.64 15.10
N THR A 128 -30.10 -12.65 15.95
CA THR A 128 -28.84 -13.09 16.54
C THR A 128 -27.90 -13.69 15.49
N ALA A 129 -28.38 -14.54 14.58
CA ALA A 129 -27.54 -15.22 13.59
C ALA A 129 -26.93 -14.25 12.56
N SER A 130 -27.71 -13.26 12.08
CA SER A 130 -27.18 -12.21 11.19
C SER A 130 -26.11 -11.37 11.89
N THR A 131 -26.33 -11.04 13.16
CA THR A 131 -25.37 -10.26 13.95
C THR A 131 -24.07 -11.02 14.16
N GLU A 132 -24.15 -12.30 14.52
CA GLU A 132 -22.99 -13.17 14.72
C GLU A 132 -22.17 -13.34 13.43
N LEU A 133 -22.83 -13.47 12.27
CA LEU A 133 -22.16 -13.53 10.98
C LEU A 133 -21.44 -12.23 10.65
N ILE A 134 -22.09 -11.07 10.81
CA ILE A 134 -21.46 -9.76 10.58
C ILE A 134 -20.26 -9.57 11.50
N LEU A 135 -20.40 -9.92 12.79
CA LEU A 135 -19.31 -9.84 13.77
C LEU A 135 -18.14 -10.76 13.39
N SER A 136 -18.43 -11.97 12.90
CA SER A 136 -17.41 -12.91 12.42
C SER A 136 -16.65 -12.33 11.23
N ILE A 137 -17.35 -11.68 10.30
CA ILE A 137 -16.74 -10.98 9.16
C ILE A 137 -15.85 -9.82 9.66
N CYS A 138 -16.29 -9.04 10.66
CA CYS A 138 -15.46 -8.00 11.29
C CYS A 138 -14.14 -8.56 11.82
N PHE A 139 -14.17 -9.70 12.52
CA PHE A 139 -12.95 -10.31 13.05
C PHE A 139 -12.01 -10.81 11.96
N VAL A 140 -12.56 -11.39 10.89
CA VAL A 140 -11.78 -11.77 9.71
C VAL A 140 -11.10 -10.55 9.10
N GLU A 141 -11.81 -9.43 8.95
CA GLU A 141 -11.24 -8.21 8.40
C GLU A 141 -10.16 -7.59 9.30
N ILE A 142 -10.34 -7.60 10.63
CA ILE A 142 -9.30 -7.19 11.58
C ILE A 142 -8.06 -8.08 11.43
N GLY A 143 -8.23 -9.40 11.32
CA GLY A 143 -7.14 -10.33 11.10
C GLY A 143 -6.39 -10.05 9.80
N PHE A 144 -7.10 -9.78 8.71
CA PHE A 144 -6.50 -9.36 7.44
C PHE A 144 -5.72 -8.05 7.58
N ARG A 145 -6.30 -7.04 8.24
CA ARG A 145 -5.65 -5.77 8.47
C ARG A 145 -4.35 -5.94 9.25
N LEU A 146 -4.37 -6.67 10.37
CA LEU A 146 -3.17 -6.92 11.18
C LEU A 146 -2.09 -7.67 10.38
N SER A 147 -2.50 -8.61 9.53
CA SER A 147 -1.58 -9.38 8.67
C SER A 147 -0.95 -8.53 7.55
N ILE A 148 -1.68 -7.54 7.03
CA ILE A 148 -1.16 -6.58 6.04
C ILE A 148 -0.25 -5.57 6.75
N ASP A 149 -0.69 -5.00 7.86
CA ASP A 149 0.06 -4.02 8.64
C ASP A 149 1.40 -4.60 9.13
N SER A 150 1.48 -5.89 9.48
CA SER A 150 2.73 -6.53 9.90
C SER A 150 3.78 -6.65 8.78
N ARG A 151 3.37 -6.49 7.51
CA ARG A 151 4.27 -6.55 6.34
C ARG A 151 4.68 -5.16 5.86
N LEU A 152 4.10 -4.10 6.42
CA LEU A 152 4.37 -2.72 6.02
C LEU A 152 5.42 -2.08 6.93
N PRO A 153 6.30 -1.22 6.38
CA PRO A 153 7.23 -0.46 7.20
C PRO A 153 6.46 0.51 8.10
N SER A 154 6.96 0.72 9.33
CA SER A 154 6.41 1.73 10.24
C SER A 154 6.68 3.12 9.68
N VAL A 155 5.62 3.80 9.23
CA VAL A 155 5.67 5.15 8.67
C VAL A 155 4.68 6.05 9.40
N GLY A 156 5.03 7.33 9.58
CA GLY A 156 4.18 8.30 10.29
C GLY A 156 3.00 8.86 9.49
N TYR A 157 2.86 8.48 8.21
CA TYR A 157 1.76 8.89 7.34
C TYR A 157 0.80 7.72 7.08
N GLN A 158 -0.46 8.02 6.76
CA GLN A 158 -1.44 6.99 6.45
C GLN A 158 -1.24 6.43 5.04
N ILE A 159 -1.11 5.11 4.93
CA ILE A 159 -0.98 4.41 3.65
C ILE A 159 -2.36 4.20 3.00
N LYS A 160 -2.45 4.28 1.67
CA LYS A 160 -3.69 4.09 0.90
C LYS A 160 -4.40 2.77 1.22
N ILE A 161 -3.70 1.63 1.23
CA ILE A 161 -4.32 0.33 1.58
C ILE A 161 -4.95 0.34 2.99
N GLN A 162 -4.30 0.99 3.96
CA GLN A 162 -4.84 1.12 5.32
C GLN A 162 -6.10 1.99 5.34
N ARG A 163 -6.14 3.05 4.52
CA ARG A 163 -7.35 3.88 4.36
C ARG A 163 -8.52 3.06 3.81
N VAL A 164 -8.27 2.23 2.81
CA VAL A 164 -9.29 1.38 2.19
C VAL A 164 -9.78 0.32 3.18
N LEU A 165 -8.87 -0.43 3.82
CA LEU A 165 -9.21 -1.40 4.88
C LEU A 165 -10.02 -0.75 6.01
N ASN A 166 -9.60 0.43 6.49
CA ASN A 166 -10.37 1.15 7.51
C ASN A 166 -11.76 1.58 7.01
N GLY A 167 -11.90 1.85 5.71
CA GLY A 167 -13.18 2.15 5.08
C GLY A 167 -14.12 0.95 5.11
N PHE A 168 -13.65 -0.21 4.67
CA PHE A 168 -14.41 -1.47 4.69
C PHE A 168 -14.82 -1.83 6.12
N PHE A 169 -13.88 -1.78 7.06
CA PHE A 169 -14.13 -2.06 8.47
C PHE A 169 -15.18 -1.13 9.09
N ARG A 170 -15.18 0.17 8.72
CA ARG A 170 -16.20 1.13 9.18
C ARG A 170 -17.60 0.75 8.71
N ILE A 171 -17.74 0.22 7.50
CA ILE A 171 -19.03 -0.26 6.98
C ILE A 171 -19.51 -1.43 7.83
N LEU A 172 -18.67 -2.44 8.03
CA LEU A 172 -19.04 -3.59 8.84
C LEU A 172 -19.40 -3.20 10.28
N LEU A 173 -18.64 -2.30 10.88
CA LEU A 173 -18.92 -1.77 12.22
C LEU A 173 -20.28 -1.06 12.25
N PHE A 174 -20.59 -0.24 11.25
CA PHE A 174 -21.87 0.43 11.13
C PHE A 174 -23.02 -0.59 11.02
N LEU A 175 -22.89 -1.61 10.16
CA LEU A 175 -23.89 -2.66 10.01
C LEU A 175 -24.05 -3.46 11.31
N ALA A 176 -22.96 -3.81 11.98
CA ALA A 176 -23.00 -4.51 13.26
C ALA A 176 -23.73 -3.70 14.34
N PHE A 177 -23.44 -2.40 14.47
CA PHE A 177 -24.14 -1.54 15.42
C PHE A 177 -25.60 -1.39 15.10
N GLU A 178 -25.94 -1.18 13.83
CA GLU A 178 -27.31 -1.06 13.34
C GLU A 178 -28.13 -2.30 13.72
N THR A 179 -27.62 -3.50 13.42
CA THR A 179 -28.35 -4.75 13.73
C THR A 179 -28.52 -4.97 15.23
N ASN A 180 -27.50 -4.61 16.03
CA ASN A 180 -27.60 -4.69 17.50
C ASN A 180 -28.60 -3.70 18.09
N ILE A 181 -28.66 -2.47 17.55
CA ILE A 181 -29.63 -1.46 17.97
C ILE A 181 -31.04 -1.91 17.63
N VAL A 182 -31.26 -2.40 16.40
CA VAL A 182 -32.56 -2.94 15.96
C VAL A 182 -33.00 -4.10 16.84
N TYR A 183 -32.10 -5.03 17.16
CA TYR A 183 -32.38 -6.15 18.06
C TYR A 183 -32.76 -5.68 19.47
N LEU A 184 -31.98 -4.77 20.05
CA LEU A 184 -32.22 -4.27 21.41
C LEU A 184 -33.56 -3.50 21.49
N LEU A 185 -33.90 -2.72 20.46
CA LEU A 185 -35.19 -2.05 20.37
C LEU A 185 -36.36 -3.04 20.22
N HIS A 186 -36.14 -4.13 19.47
CA HIS A 186 -37.15 -5.18 19.26
C HIS A 186 -37.43 -5.97 20.53
N ASP A 187 -36.39 -6.55 21.11
CA ASP A 187 -36.48 -7.54 22.18
C ASP A 187 -36.72 -6.91 23.55
N ARG A 188 -36.04 -5.79 23.85
CA ARG A 188 -36.04 -5.21 25.21
C ARG A 188 -37.08 -4.12 25.42
N TYR A 189 -37.33 -3.30 24.40
CA TYR A 189 -38.20 -2.13 24.53
C TYR A 189 -39.59 -2.30 23.92
N GLY A 190 -39.77 -3.31 23.05
CA GLY A 190 -41.03 -3.62 22.39
C GLY A 190 -41.47 -2.52 21.44
N TRP A 191 -41.36 -2.73 20.13
CA TRP A 191 -41.66 -1.73 19.09
C TRP A 191 -43.05 -1.09 19.19
N GLN A 192 -44.03 -1.79 19.78
CA GLN A 192 -45.38 -1.28 20.03
C GLN A 192 -45.40 -0.04 20.93
N LYS A 193 -44.45 0.12 21.87
CA LYS A 193 -44.37 1.31 22.73
C LYS A 193 -43.92 2.57 21.99
N PHE A 194 -43.20 2.43 20.89
CA PHE A 194 -42.69 3.55 20.09
C PHE A 194 -43.49 3.81 18.80
N GLY A 195 -44.51 2.99 18.51
CA GLY A 195 -45.35 3.13 17.30
C GLY A 195 -44.65 2.69 16.01
N TRP A 196 -43.55 1.93 16.09
CA TRP A 196 -42.80 1.51 14.92
C TRP A 196 -43.39 0.24 14.31
N SER A 197 -43.72 0.30 13.02
CA SER A 197 -44.26 -0.84 12.29
C SER A 197 -43.13 -1.76 11.78
N LYS A 198 -43.43 -3.05 11.55
CA LYS A 198 -42.50 -3.99 10.90
C LYS A 198 -41.97 -3.45 9.55
N LYS A 199 -42.78 -2.68 8.83
CA LYS A 199 -42.40 -2.03 7.57
C LYS A 199 -41.31 -0.97 7.76
N SER A 200 -41.33 -0.25 8.89
CA SER A 200 -40.36 0.81 9.19
C SER A 200 -38.96 0.25 9.39
N VAL A 201 -38.85 -0.89 10.08
CA VAL A 201 -37.55 -1.54 10.33
C VAL A 201 -36.99 -2.16 9.06
N THR A 202 -37.82 -2.85 8.27
CA THR A 202 -37.39 -3.34 6.96
C THR A 202 -36.91 -2.20 6.04
N TRP A 203 -37.50 -1.01 6.16
CA TRP A 203 -37.05 0.16 5.39
C TRP A 203 -35.70 0.69 5.86
N ILE A 204 -35.44 0.68 7.18
CA ILE A 204 -34.14 1.03 7.77
C ILE A 204 -33.06 0.04 7.31
N ASP A 205 -33.33 -1.26 7.37
CA ASP A 205 -32.40 -2.32 6.92
C ASP A 205 -32.03 -2.11 5.44
N TRP A 206 -33.02 -1.85 4.58
CA TRP A 206 -32.80 -1.57 3.16
C TRP A 206 -31.98 -0.32 2.90
N LEU A 207 -32.22 0.74 3.68
CA LEU A 207 -31.49 2.00 3.56
C LEU A 207 -30.03 1.81 4.02
N ALA A 208 -29.81 1.11 5.15
CA ALA A 208 -28.48 0.77 5.66
C ALA A 208 -27.71 -0.09 4.64
N ALA A 209 -28.35 -1.13 4.10
CA ALA A 209 -27.79 -1.98 3.04
C ALA A 209 -27.40 -1.17 1.79
N SER A 210 -28.28 -0.28 1.34
CA SER A 210 -28.03 0.54 0.14
C SER A 210 -26.87 1.50 0.34
N LEU A 211 -26.82 2.20 1.49
CA LEU A 211 -25.70 3.08 1.84
C LEU A 211 -24.38 2.32 1.95
N ALA A 212 -24.40 1.13 2.57
CA ALA A 212 -23.23 0.26 2.70
C ALA A 212 -22.69 -0.19 1.33
N LEU A 213 -23.57 -0.55 0.38
CA LEU A 213 -23.17 -0.90 -0.98
C LEU A 213 -22.60 0.28 -1.76
N ILE A 214 -23.27 1.45 -1.70
CA ILE A 214 -22.79 2.67 -2.38
C ILE A 214 -21.42 3.06 -1.85
N TYR A 215 -21.23 3.05 -0.52
CA TYR A 215 -19.95 3.40 0.08
C TYR A 215 -18.87 2.34 -0.20
N SER A 216 -19.21 1.05 -0.20
CA SER A 216 -18.29 -0.03 -0.63
C SER A 216 -17.83 0.16 -2.08
N PHE A 217 -18.76 0.46 -2.98
CA PHE A 217 -18.45 0.71 -4.39
C PHE A 217 -17.53 1.92 -4.55
N LYS A 218 -17.80 3.00 -3.81
CA LYS A 218 -16.92 4.17 -3.78
C LYS A 218 -15.50 3.82 -3.32
N LEU A 219 -15.33 3.02 -2.26
CA LEU A 219 -14.01 2.60 -1.79
C LEU A 219 -13.24 1.78 -2.83
N VAL A 220 -13.94 0.90 -3.57
CA VAL A 220 -13.35 0.14 -4.67
C VAL A 220 -12.90 1.07 -5.80
N LEU A 221 -13.73 2.05 -6.17
CA LEU A 221 -13.35 3.06 -7.15
C LEU A 221 -12.14 3.89 -6.69
N ASP A 222 -12.15 4.39 -5.45
CA ASP A 222 -11.04 5.17 -4.87
C ASP A 222 -9.73 4.34 -4.84
N TYR A 223 -9.83 3.02 -4.68
CA TYR A 223 -8.67 2.12 -4.76
C TYR A 223 -8.12 2.05 -6.20
N TYR A 224 -8.96 1.85 -7.21
CA TYR A 224 -8.53 1.69 -8.60
C TYR A 224 -8.31 3.00 -9.38
N TRP A 225 -8.79 4.14 -8.88
CA TRP A 225 -8.73 5.44 -9.57
C TRP A 225 -7.33 5.81 -10.05
N VAL A 226 -6.29 5.53 -9.26
CA VAL A 226 -4.88 5.77 -9.62
C VAL A 226 -4.47 4.99 -10.88
N LYS A 227 -5.02 3.79 -11.09
CA LYS A 227 -4.70 2.92 -12.23
C LYS A 227 -5.43 3.32 -13.52
N ILE A 228 -6.50 4.13 -13.43
CA ILE A 228 -7.29 4.56 -14.59
C ILE A 228 -6.69 5.81 -15.26
N ILE A 229 -5.92 6.60 -14.50
CA ILE A 229 -5.32 7.86 -14.97
C ILE A 229 -3.91 7.62 -15.59
N GLU A 230 -3.27 6.50 -15.33
CA GLU A 230 -1.96 6.10 -15.88
C GLU A 230 -2.06 5.25 -17.15
#